data_AF-A0A5Q6PES3-F1
#
_entry.id   AF-A0A5Q6PES3-F1
#
_cell.length_a   1.000
_cell.length_b   1.000
_cell.length_c   1.000
_cell.angle_alpha   90.00
_cell.angle_beta   90.00
_cell.angle_gamma   90.00
#
_symmetry.space_group_name_H-M   'P 1'
#
loop_
_entity.id
_entity.type
_entity.pdbx_description
1 polymer ?
#
loop_
_entity_poly.entity_id
_entity_poly.type
_entity_poly.pdbx_seq_one_letter_code
_entity_poly.pdbx_strand_id
1 'polypeptide(L)'
;MESEHIASIMINSATSILFKEYESEIEAKKGFKISTRIGSGHRTKCSLKGCNGYLKITYQIGKKIIESKQTSYLELAKWRSSSEIVSKHKFFDGNLTVQTSLAHTVLHEFAHLLDIIRNFTYNPNRKRNNVHGAVFISILEELRQKGLDKKVYDQLMLDPLFRSLKIQDTTNIPAKTYSQENVSKGSFYKVIIEDRIGTFKVLNTNRKTVIGILSYDGSEFIQGKIGYALILSDLDINEVTITFPSALIQEDSIKKGSLFQVKHDGKFYMGKVTSKRNGTISMLVTNNCENFYKMKVRFALLQPLGEETKHINPDCLSRFN
;
A
#
# COMPACT_ATOMS: atom_id res chain seq x y z
N MET A 1 -11.59 -8.33 25.76
CA MET A 1 -10.68 -9.08 26.64
C MET A 1 -9.55 -9.69 25.82
N GLU A 2 -9.85 -10.43 24.74
CA GLU A 2 -8.85 -10.98 23.82
C GLU A 2 -7.91 -9.94 23.19
N SER A 3 -8.45 -8.89 22.54
CA SER A 3 -7.62 -7.84 21.90
C SER A 3 -6.73 -7.07 22.88
N GLU A 4 -7.10 -7.03 24.16
CA GLU A 4 -6.30 -6.42 25.22
C GLU A 4 -5.13 -7.30 25.64
N HIS A 5 -5.37 -8.61 25.79
CA HIS A 5 -4.33 -9.59 26.03
C HIS A 5 -3.30 -9.59 24.89
N ILE A 6 -3.77 -9.65 23.65
CA ILE A 6 -2.91 -9.61 22.46
C ILE A 6 -2.08 -8.31 22.41
N ALA A 7 -2.68 -7.16 22.70
CA ALA A 7 -1.93 -5.90 22.77
C ALA A 7 -0.86 -5.92 23.87
N SER A 8 -1.15 -6.55 25.01
CA SER A 8 -0.21 -6.70 26.13
C SER A 8 1.02 -7.53 25.73
N ILE A 9 0.82 -8.72 25.15
CA ILE A 9 1.94 -9.56 24.70
C ILE A 9 2.74 -8.92 23.56
N MET A 10 2.10 -8.11 22.69
CA MET A 10 2.78 -7.31 21.67
C MET A 10 3.71 -6.26 22.29
N ILE A 11 3.25 -5.56 23.33
CA ILE A 11 4.09 -4.62 24.07
C ILE A 11 5.22 -5.36 24.80
N ASN A 12 4.92 -6.46 25.48
CA ASN A 12 5.92 -7.24 26.21
C ASN A 12 7.00 -7.81 25.29
N SER A 13 6.62 -8.26 24.09
CA SER A 13 7.57 -8.73 23.07
C SER A 13 8.44 -7.59 22.55
N ALA A 14 7.86 -6.40 22.33
CA ALA A 14 8.64 -5.21 21.99
C ALA A 14 9.64 -4.88 23.11
N THR A 15 9.21 -4.87 24.37
CA THR A 15 10.05 -4.49 25.51
C THR A 15 11.18 -5.51 25.75
N SER A 16 10.88 -6.80 25.72
CA SER A 16 11.87 -7.85 26.02
C SER A 16 12.90 -8.05 24.90
N ILE A 17 12.57 -7.69 23.66
CA ILE A 17 13.42 -7.92 22.49
C ILE A 17 13.94 -6.60 21.94
N LEU A 18 13.06 -5.73 21.44
CA LEU A 18 13.43 -4.54 20.70
C LEU A 18 13.99 -3.44 21.61
N PHE A 19 13.30 -3.13 22.71
CA PHE A 19 13.83 -2.14 23.66
C PHE A 19 15.14 -2.60 24.28
N LYS A 20 15.26 -3.90 24.59
CA LYS A 20 16.50 -4.48 25.12
C LYS A 20 17.67 -4.40 24.12
N GLU A 21 17.42 -4.72 22.85
CA GLU A 21 18.44 -4.62 21.79
C GLU A 21 18.96 -3.19 21.58
N TYR A 22 18.08 -2.19 21.75
CA TYR A 22 18.40 -0.77 21.53
C TYR A 22 18.56 0.03 22.82
N GLU A 23 18.71 -0.63 23.97
CA GLU A 23 18.73 0.00 25.30
C GLU A 23 19.82 1.09 25.37
N SER A 24 21.05 0.76 24.97
CA SER A 24 22.16 1.72 24.99
C SER A 24 21.93 2.93 24.07
N GLU A 25 21.26 2.74 22.92
CA GLU A 25 20.93 3.85 22.00
C GLU A 25 19.85 4.75 22.61
N ILE A 26 18.84 4.14 23.23
CA ILE A 26 17.73 4.83 23.89
C ILE A 26 18.23 5.64 25.09
N GLU A 27 19.06 5.03 25.95
CA GLU A 27 19.59 5.67 27.16
C GLU A 27 20.58 6.80 26.85
N ALA A 28 21.35 6.68 25.76
CA ALA A 28 22.26 7.74 25.32
C ALA A 28 21.52 9.04 24.96
N LYS A 29 20.22 8.97 24.61
CA LYS A 29 19.41 10.16 24.28
C LYS A 29 18.79 10.79 25.52
N LYS A 30 19.50 11.80 26.06
CA LYS A 30 18.99 12.67 27.13
C LYS A 30 17.75 13.44 26.70
N GLY A 31 16.83 13.66 27.64
CA GLY A 31 15.65 14.51 27.44
C GLY A 31 14.40 13.78 26.93
N PHE A 32 14.46 12.47 26.70
CA PHE A 32 13.27 11.65 26.41
C PHE A 32 12.90 10.77 27.60
N LYS A 33 11.59 10.59 27.82
CA LYS A 33 11.05 9.51 28.67
C LYS A 33 10.09 8.69 27.85
N ILE A 34 10.34 7.39 27.75
CA ILE A 34 9.50 6.47 26.98
C ILE A 34 8.53 5.77 27.93
N SER A 35 7.27 5.67 27.52
CA SER A 35 6.24 4.88 28.23
C SER A 35 5.49 4.01 27.24
N THR A 36 5.12 2.80 27.65
CA THR A 36 4.27 1.90 26.87
C THR A 36 2.82 1.99 27.32
N ARG A 37 1.87 1.74 26.42
CA ARG A 37 0.43 1.75 26.74
C ARG A 37 -0.40 0.91 25.77
N ILE A 38 -1.47 0.30 26.25
CA ILE A 38 -2.55 -0.23 25.41
C ILE A 38 -3.58 0.89 25.12
N GLY A 39 -3.86 1.13 23.85
CA GLY A 39 -4.83 2.12 23.37
C GLY A 39 -6.17 1.49 22.96
N SER A 40 -7.26 2.25 23.02
CA SER A 40 -8.59 1.79 22.59
C SER A 40 -8.87 1.96 21.09
N GLY A 41 -7.95 2.54 20.32
CA GLY A 41 -8.17 2.94 18.92
C GLY A 41 -7.64 1.95 17.88
N HIS A 42 -7.87 2.29 16.60
CA HIS A 42 -7.40 1.56 15.41
C HIS A 42 -5.94 1.88 15.03
N ARG A 43 -5.25 2.73 15.79
CA ARG A 43 -3.89 3.16 15.46
C ARG A 43 -2.95 2.73 16.56
N THR A 44 -1.85 2.11 16.16
CA THR A 44 -0.62 2.14 16.94
C THR A 44 -0.03 3.55 16.81
N LYS A 45 0.62 4.03 17.88
CA LYS A 45 1.11 5.42 17.89
C LYS A 45 2.34 5.55 18.76
N CYS A 46 3.36 6.16 18.19
CA CYS A 46 4.53 6.68 18.87
C CYS A 46 4.38 8.20 18.89
N SER A 47 3.99 8.74 20.04
CA SER A 47 3.67 10.17 20.16
C SER A 47 4.62 10.89 21.07
N LEU A 48 5.16 12.01 20.58
CA LEU A 48 5.96 12.92 21.36
C LEU A 48 5.11 14.03 21.97
N LYS A 49 5.25 14.27 23.28
CA LYS A 49 4.63 15.39 24.00
C LYS A 49 5.67 16.09 24.88
N GLY A 50 5.69 17.42 24.89
CA GLY A 50 6.46 18.19 25.87
C GLY A 50 5.88 18.05 27.27
N CYS A 51 6.72 17.76 28.26
CA CYS A 51 6.35 17.63 29.67
C CYS A 51 7.46 18.24 30.52
N ASN A 52 7.19 19.31 31.28
CA ASN A 52 8.08 19.98 32.24
C ASN A 52 9.53 19.45 32.30
N GLY A 53 10.37 19.91 31.37
CA GLY A 53 11.81 19.59 31.32
C GLY A 53 12.23 18.36 30.49
N TYR A 54 11.28 17.62 29.89
CA TYR A 54 11.56 16.47 29.02
C TYR A 54 10.49 16.28 27.93
N LEU A 55 10.77 15.39 27.00
CA LEU A 55 9.85 14.95 25.96
C LEU A 55 9.37 13.53 26.27
N LYS A 56 8.07 13.34 26.43
CA LYS A 56 7.46 12.04 26.63
C LYS A 56 7.18 11.38 25.28
N ILE A 57 7.74 10.20 25.05
CA ILE A 57 7.37 9.31 23.94
C ILE A 57 6.42 8.24 24.49
N THR A 58 5.22 8.13 23.90
CA THR A 58 4.29 7.04 24.22
C THR A 58 4.33 6.03 23.09
N TYR A 59 4.79 4.81 23.35
CA TYR A 59 4.68 3.65 22.46
C TYR A 59 3.35 2.94 22.74
N GLN A 60 2.43 2.97 21.77
CA GLN A 60 1.07 2.48 21.98
C GLN A 60 0.67 1.44 20.94
N ILE A 61 0.12 0.31 21.42
CA ILE A 61 -0.59 -0.66 20.58
C ILE A 61 -2.10 -0.49 20.79
N GLY A 62 -2.84 -0.32 19.69
CA GLY A 62 -4.30 -0.17 19.72
C GLY A 62 -5.03 -1.51 19.74
N LYS A 63 -6.13 -1.63 20.49
CA LYS A 63 -6.95 -2.85 20.49
C LYS A 63 -7.70 -3.07 19.18
N LYS A 64 -8.21 -2.01 18.55
CA LYS A 64 -9.02 -2.14 17.33
C LYS A 64 -8.21 -2.48 16.07
N ILE A 65 -6.88 -2.27 16.07
CA ILE A 65 -6.04 -2.76 14.95
C ILE A 65 -5.93 -4.29 14.99
N ILE A 66 -5.94 -4.89 16.18
CA ILE A 66 -5.94 -6.35 16.35
C ILE A 66 -7.26 -6.94 15.87
N GLU A 67 -8.38 -6.29 16.19
CA GLU A 67 -9.72 -6.68 15.74
C GLU A 67 -9.84 -6.54 14.22
N SER A 68 -9.44 -5.39 13.65
CA SER A 68 -9.47 -5.15 12.19
C SER A 68 -8.65 -6.18 11.39
N LYS A 69 -7.46 -6.56 11.88
CA LYS A 69 -6.63 -7.58 11.22
C LYS A 69 -7.22 -8.99 11.27
N GLN A 70 -8.20 -9.23 12.14
CA GLN A 70 -8.94 -10.49 12.21
C GLN A 70 -10.25 -10.46 11.44
N THR A 71 -10.76 -9.28 11.06
CA THR A 71 -12.08 -9.16 10.41
C THR A 71 -12.15 -9.99 9.12
N SER A 72 -11.30 -9.71 8.14
CA SER A 72 -11.26 -10.39 6.84
C SER A 72 -9.85 -10.33 6.26
N TYR A 73 -9.55 -11.19 5.28
CA TYR A 73 -8.28 -11.07 4.54
C TYR A 73 -8.17 -9.73 3.82
N LEU A 74 -9.32 -9.20 3.36
CA LEU A 74 -9.40 -7.87 2.76
C LEU A 74 -8.90 -6.82 3.75
N GLU A 75 -9.48 -6.77 4.95
CA GLU A 75 -9.08 -5.82 6.00
C GLU A 75 -7.61 -5.98 6.41
N LEU A 76 -7.13 -7.22 6.49
CA LEU A 76 -5.72 -7.51 6.75
C LEU A 76 -4.81 -6.92 5.65
N ALA A 77 -5.14 -7.12 4.38
CA ALA A 77 -4.31 -6.71 3.24
C ALA A 77 -4.23 -5.19 3.04
N LYS A 78 -5.22 -4.42 3.51
CA LYS A 78 -5.26 -2.95 3.40
C LYS A 78 -4.15 -2.24 4.15
N TRP A 79 -3.64 -2.85 5.23
CA TRP A 79 -2.65 -2.21 6.07
C TRP A 79 -1.32 -2.05 5.33
N ARG A 80 -0.66 -0.90 5.53
CA ARG A 80 0.68 -0.64 4.98
C ARG A 80 1.72 -1.67 5.44
N SER A 81 1.55 -2.19 6.67
CA SER A 81 2.32 -3.32 7.20
C SER A 81 2.20 -4.56 6.31
N SER A 82 1.04 -4.85 5.75
CA SER A 82 0.82 -5.97 4.85
C SER A 82 1.54 -5.79 3.51
N SER A 83 1.58 -4.56 2.99
CA SER A 83 2.42 -4.24 1.83
C SER A 83 3.92 -4.43 2.14
N GLU A 84 4.39 -4.03 3.31
CA GLU A 84 5.80 -4.20 3.73
C GLU A 84 6.19 -5.68 3.85
N ILE A 85 5.29 -6.53 4.35
CA ILE A 85 5.44 -8.00 4.40
C ILE A 85 5.51 -8.58 2.98
N VAL A 86 4.47 -8.33 2.18
CA VAL A 86 4.28 -9.00 0.89
C VAL A 86 5.25 -8.51 -0.18
N SER A 87 5.60 -7.23 -0.16
CA SER A 87 6.24 -6.57 -1.30
C SER A 87 7.76 -6.40 -1.12
N LYS A 88 8.26 -5.16 -1.16
CA LYS A 88 9.67 -4.80 -1.39
C LYS A 88 10.65 -5.43 -0.40
N HIS A 89 10.23 -5.67 0.84
CA HIS A 89 11.10 -6.09 1.95
C HIS A 89 10.94 -7.55 2.37
N LYS A 90 9.91 -8.25 1.88
CA LYS A 90 9.65 -9.68 2.14
C LYS A 90 9.83 -10.08 3.63
N PHE A 91 9.30 -9.26 4.55
CA PHE A 91 9.26 -9.66 5.97
C PHE A 91 8.50 -10.99 6.09
N PHE A 92 8.96 -11.87 6.99
CA PHE A 92 8.35 -13.20 7.17
C PHE A 92 8.24 -13.99 5.86
N ASP A 93 9.23 -13.84 4.97
CA ASP A 93 9.30 -14.47 3.64
C ASP A 93 8.12 -14.10 2.70
N GLY A 94 7.39 -13.04 3.02
CA GLY A 94 6.21 -12.60 2.27
C GLY A 94 4.89 -13.24 2.70
N ASN A 95 4.91 -14.05 3.76
CA ASN A 95 3.72 -14.75 4.25
C ASN A 95 2.82 -13.79 5.03
N LEU A 96 1.69 -13.39 4.44
CA LEU A 96 0.70 -12.55 5.10
C LEU A 96 -0.32 -13.41 5.87
N THR A 97 -0.23 -13.38 7.19
CA THR A 97 -1.20 -13.97 8.13
C THR A 97 -1.54 -12.94 9.21
N VAL A 98 -2.53 -13.23 10.05
CA VAL A 98 -2.84 -12.37 11.21
C VAL A 98 -1.60 -12.22 12.10
N GLN A 99 -0.90 -13.34 12.35
CA GLN A 99 0.28 -13.40 13.19
C GLN A 99 1.44 -12.59 12.62
N THR A 100 1.80 -12.80 11.35
CA THR A 100 2.91 -12.05 10.73
C THR A 100 2.56 -10.57 10.63
N SER A 101 1.29 -10.23 10.36
CA SER A 101 0.83 -8.85 10.31
C SER A 101 0.88 -8.15 11.67
N LEU A 102 0.56 -8.83 12.76
CA LEU A 102 0.66 -8.28 14.12
C LEU A 102 2.11 -8.19 14.60
N ALA A 103 2.95 -9.20 14.32
CA ALA A 103 4.38 -9.14 14.58
C ALA A 103 5.02 -7.96 13.83
N HIS A 104 4.65 -7.75 12.57
CA HIS A 104 5.11 -6.58 11.81
C HIS A 104 4.61 -5.26 12.38
N THR A 105 3.40 -5.21 12.93
CA THR A 105 2.90 -4.01 13.63
C THR A 105 3.77 -3.62 14.81
N VAL A 106 4.33 -4.59 15.54
CA VAL A 106 5.31 -4.33 16.62
C VAL A 106 6.58 -3.67 16.06
N LEU A 107 7.14 -4.24 14.99
CA LEU A 107 8.34 -3.69 14.33
C LEU A 107 8.10 -2.29 13.77
N HIS A 108 6.97 -2.10 13.10
CA HIS A 108 6.58 -0.84 12.46
C HIS A 108 6.46 0.29 13.50
N GLU A 109 5.81 0.01 14.63
CA GLU A 109 5.68 1.00 15.69
C GLU A 109 7.02 1.29 16.37
N PHE A 110 7.86 0.28 16.53
CA PHE A 110 9.20 0.47 17.10
C PHE A 110 10.12 1.26 16.15
N ALA A 111 9.97 1.08 14.84
CA ALA A 111 10.69 1.88 13.85
C ALA A 111 10.31 3.36 13.92
N HIS A 112 9.04 3.69 14.22
CA HIS A 112 8.65 5.08 14.50
C HIS A 112 9.32 5.64 15.76
N LEU A 113 9.48 4.81 16.80
CA LEU A 113 10.21 5.20 18.01
C LEU A 113 11.68 5.51 17.72
N LEU A 114 12.38 4.62 17.01
CA LEU A 114 13.77 4.85 16.64
C LEU A 114 13.94 6.05 15.71
N ASP A 115 13.00 6.26 14.78
CA ASP A 115 13.02 7.44 13.90
C ASP A 115 12.94 8.74 14.71
N ILE A 116 12.07 8.79 15.73
CA ILE A 116 12.02 9.91 16.68
C ILE A 116 13.36 10.03 17.41
N ILE A 117 13.89 8.96 18.00
CA ILE A 117 15.14 9.01 18.78
C ILE A 117 16.34 9.46 17.95
N ARG A 118 16.44 8.99 16.70
CA ARG A 118 17.57 9.28 15.79
C ARG A 118 17.48 10.65 15.15
N ASN A 119 16.29 11.07 14.71
CA ASN A 119 16.12 12.25 13.86
C ASN A 119 15.42 13.42 14.53
N PHE A 120 14.96 13.30 15.79
CA PHE A 120 14.29 14.39 16.44
C PHE A 120 15.26 15.55 16.72
N THR A 121 15.11 16.60 15.92
CA THR A 121 15.58 17.95 16.20
C THR A 121 14.33 18.76 16.55
N TYR A 122 14.22 19.27 17.78
CA TYR A 122 13.11 20.15 18.16
C TYR A 122 13.13 21.40 17.28
N ASN A 123 12.25 21.46 16.29
CA ASN A 123 12.04 22.65 15.47
C ASN A 123 10.52 22.89 15.37
N PRO A 124 9.99 23.90 16.05
CA PRO A 124 8.56 24.20 16.09
C PRO A 124 7.97 24.59 14.72
N ASN A 125 8.81 24.94 13.74
CA ASN A 125 8.40 25.31 12.37
C ASN A 125 8.57 24.16 11.35
N ARG A 126 9.09 22.99 11.76
CA ARG A 126 9.29 21.86 10.85
C ARG A 126 7.95 21.16 10.64
N LYS A 127 7.36 21.30 9.44
CA LYS A 127 6.24 20.46 9.01
C LYS A 127 6.65 18.99 9.22
N ARG A 128 5.80 18.17 9.86
CA ARG A 128 6.02 16.73 10.02
C ARG A 128 6.18 16.13 8.63
N ASN A 129 7.43 15.95 8.19
CA ASN A 129 7.73 15.28 6.95
C ASN A 129 7.26 13.82 7.00
N ASN A 130 7.04 13.24 5.82
CA ASN A 130 6.58 11.87 5.58
C ASN A 130 7.01 10.89 6.68
N VAL A 131 6.06 10.46 7.50
CA VAL A 131 6.25 9.52 8.62
C VAL A 131 6.78 8.15 8.19
N HIS A 132 6.80 7.86 6.89
CA HIS A 132 7.37 6.64 6.31
C HIS A 132 8.40 7.02 5.23
N GLY A 133 9.30 7.95 5.59
CA GLY A 133 10.41 8.40 4.74
C GLY A 133 11.56 7.39 4.65
N ALA A 134 12.65 7.79 4.00
CA ALA A 134 13.80 6.91 3.78
C ALA A 134 14.41 6.34 5.07
N VAL A 135 14.47 7.16 6.14
CA VAL A 135 15.05 6.72 7.42
C VAL A 135 14.18 5.68 8.12
N PHE A 136 12.86 5.86 8.12
CA PHE A 136 11.93 4.86 8.63
C PHE A 136 12.12 3.50 7.94
N ILE A 137 12.23 3.51 6.60
CA ILE A 137 12.44 2.29 5.82
C ILE A 137 13.81 1.66 6.13
N SER A 138 14.87 2.45 6.30
CA SER A 138 16.18 1.91 6.67
C SER A 138 16.18 1.28 8.06
N ILE A 139 15.43 1.85 9.02
CA ILE A 139 15.28 1.28 10.36
C ILE A 139 14.55 -0.06 10.27
N LEU A 140 13.42 -0.14 9.55
CA LEU A 140 12.72 -1.42 9.37
C LEU A 140 13.63 -2.49 8.78
N GLU A 141 14.41 -2.15 7.77
CA GLU A 141 15.36 -3.07 7.14
C GLU A 141 16.48 -3.49 8.10
N GLU A 142 16.98 -2.58 8.94
CA GLU A 142 17.94 -2.89 10.00
C GLU A 142 17.38 -3.91 11.00
N LEU A 143 16.15 -3.70 11.48
CA LEU A 143 15.48 -4.64 12.40
C LEU A 143 15.38 -6.05 11.79
N ARG A 144 15.05 -6.13 10.50
CA ARG A 144 14.97 -7.37 9.73
C ARG A 144 16.33 -8.05 9.57
N GLN A 145 17.37 -7.29 9.22
CA GLN A 145 18.73 -7.82 9.02
C GLN A 145 19.33 -8.36 10.32
N LYS A 146 18.98 -7.77 11.47
CA LYS A 146 19.31 -8.27 12.80
C LYS A 146 18.47 -9.49 13.24
N GLY A 147 17.52 -9.93 12.41
CA GLY A 147 16.61 -11.05 12.71
C GLY A 147 15.62 -10.75 13.84
N LEU A 148 15.40 -9.48 14.16
CA LEU A 148 14.49 -9.08 15.24
C LEU A 148 13.03 -9.30 14.86
N ASP A 149 12.72 -9.28 13.57
CA ASP A 149 11.41 -9.66 13.05
C ASP A 149 11.03 -11.10 13.44
N LYS A 150 11.95 -12.04 13.21
CA LYS A 150 11.78 -13.44 13.60
C LYS A 150 11.71 -13.61 15.11
N LYS A 151 12.63 -12.98 15.87
CA LYS A 151 12.61 -13.06 17.34
C LYS A 151 11.28 -12.56 17.94
N VAL A 152 10.77 -11.43 17.45
CA VAL A 152 9.47 -10.89 17.90
C VAL A 152 8.34 -11.84 17.54
N TYR A 153 8.33 -12.37 16.32
CA TYR A 153 7.33 -13.35 15.89
C TYR A 153 7.36 -14.61 16.75
N ASP A 154 8.54 -15.20 16.96
CA ASP A 154 8.71 -16.41 17.76
C ASP A 154 8.24 -16.21 19.21
N GLN A 155 8.56 -15.05 19.81
CA GLN A 155 8.12 -14.69 21.15
C GLN A 155 6.59 -14.55 21.24
N LEU A 156 5.96 -13.94 20.25
CA LEU A 156 4.50 -13.83 20.19
C LEU A 156 3.84 -15.20 20.01
N MET A 157 4.45 -16.08 19.22
CA MET A 157 3.95 -17.43 18.96
C MET A 157 3.99 -18.35 20.18
N LEU A 158 4.71 -18.00 21.25
CA LEU A 158 4.66 -18.71 22.53
C LEU A 158 3.28 -18.61 23.20
N ASP A 159 2.54 -17.53 22.96
CA ASP A 159 1.21 -17.33 23.53
C ASP A 159 0.15 -18.16 22.77
N PRO A 160 -0.61 -19.04 23.45
CA PRO A 160 -1.61 -19.88 22.78
C PRO A 160 -2.73 -19.09 22.10
N LEU A 161 -3.15 -17.97 22.69
CA LEU A 161 -4.23 -17.14 22.14
C LEU A 161 -3.76 -16.50 20.84
N PHE A 162 -2.56 -15.92 20.84
CA PHE A 162 -1.95 -15.34 19.63
C PHE A 162 -1.80 -16.37 18.50
N ARG A 163 -1.30 -17.56 18.83
CA ARG A 163 -1.15 -18.65 17.87
C ARG A 163 -2.48 -19.06 17.25
N SER A 164 -3.57 -18.98 18.02
CA SER A 164 -4.91 -19.41 17.60
C SER A 164 -5.70 -18.35 16.82
N LEU A 165 -5.18 -17.12 16.69
CA LEU A 165 -5.87 -16.04 15.97
C LEU A 165 -6.17 -16.45 14.52
N LYS A 166 -7.39 -16.17 14.07
CA LYS A 166 -7.85 -16.47 12.71
C LYS A 166 -8.54 -15.27 12.10
N ILE A 167 -8.57 -15.26 10.77
CA ILE A 167 -9.49 -14.40 10.03
C ILE A 167 -10.91 -14.93 10.26
N GLN A 168 -11.82 -14.05 10.66
CA GLN A 168 -13.22 -14.38 10.95
C GLN A 168 -14.02 -14.55 9.67
N ASP A 169 -13.90 -13.62 8.73
CA ASP A 169 -14.50 -13.70 7.39
C ASP A 169 -13.54 -14.32 6.38
N THR A 170 -13.84 -15.56 6.00
CA THR A 170 -13.02 -16.37 5.08
C THR A 170 -13.41 -16.21 3.61
N THR A 171 -14.48 -15.45 3.29
CA THR A 171 -15.02 -15.33 1.93
C THR A 171 -14.03 -14.77 0.90
N ASN A 172 -13.03 -14.02 1.37
CA ASN A 172 -12.03 -13.33 0.53
C ASN A 172 -10.59 -13.79 0.80
N ILE A 173 -10.38 -14.96 1.43
CA ILE A 173 -9.05 -15.54 1.59
C ILE A 173 -8.59 -16.08 0.22
N PRO A 174 -7.36 -15.78 -0.22
CA PRO A 174 -6.84 -16.37 -1.44
C PRO A 174 -6.85 -17.89 -1.35
N ALA A 175 -7.55 -18.56 -2.27
CA ALA A 175 -7.65 -20.02 -2.30
C ALA A 175 -6.29 -20.70 -2.55
N LYS A 176 -5.33 -19.95 -3.10
CA LYS A 176 -3.95 -20.40 -3.34
C LYS A 176 -2.97 -19.24 -3.22
N THR A 177 -1.70 -19.58 -2.97
CA THR A 177 -0.60 -18.61 -3.03
C THR A 177 -0.22 -18.33 -4.47
N TYR A 178 -0.13 -17.05 -4.84
CA TYR A 178 0.26 -16.63 -6.19
C TYR A 178 1.75 -16.30 -6.28
N SER A 179 2.36 -16.63 -7.41
CA SER A 179 3.78 -16.42 -7.73
C SER A 179 3.96 -16.24 -9.23
N GLN A 180 5.19 -15.99 -9.67
CA GLN A 180 5.49 -15.89 -11.11
C GLN A 180 5.17 -17.18 -11.88
N GLU A 181 5.26 -18.33 -11.23
CA GLU A 181 5.13 -19.64 -11.88
C GLU A 181 3.67 -20.02 -12.14
N ASN A 182 2.74 -19.46 -11.39
CA ASN A 182 1.32 -19.81 -11.45
C ASN A 182 0.41 -18.64 -11.86
N VAL A 183 1.00 -17.49 -12.20
CA VAL A 183 0.29 -16.35 -12.79
C VAL A 183 0.68 -16.22 -14.25
N SER A 184 -0.31 -16.35 -15.12
CA SER A 184 -0.10 -16.38 -16.57
C SER A 184 -0.41 -15.04 -17.23
N LYS A 185 0.39 -14.69 -18.23
CA LYS A 185 0.12 -13.54 -19.11
C LYS A 185 -1.20 -13.76 -19.85
N GLY A 186 -2.04 -12.73 -19.90
CA GLY A 186 -3.35 -12.76 -20.53
C GLY A 186 -4.49 -13.19 -19.61
N SER A 187 -4.18 -13.81 -18.47
CA SER A 187 -5.17 -14.26 -17.48
C SER A 187 -5.75 -13.10 -16.67
N PHE A 188 -6.93 -13.35 -16.09
CA PHE A 188 -7.66 -12.40 -15.26
C PHE A 188 -7.68 -12.87 -13.81
N TYR A 189 -7.62 -11.91 -12.89
CA TYR A 189 -7.64 -12.18 -11.46
C TYR A 189 -8.47 -11.15 -10.72
N LYS A 190 -9.13 -11.57 -9.63
CA LYS A 190 -9.62 -10.62 -8.63
C LYS A 190 -8.44 -10.14 -7.79
N VAL A 191 -8.30 -8.83 -7.68
CA VAL A 191 -7.23 -8.22 -6.87
C VAL A 191 -7.80 -7.18 -5.92
N ILE A 192 -7.09 -6.94 -4.82
CA ILE A 192 -7.38 -5.85 -3.90
C ILE A 192 -6.34 -4.74 -4.04
N ILE A 193 -6.80 -3.51 -4.30
CA ILE A 193 -5.98 -2.30 -4.26
C ILE A 193 -6.78 -1.19 -3.58
N GLU A 194 -6.17 -0.49 -2.61
CA GLU A 194 -6.75 0.69 -1.95
C GLU A 194 -8.23 0.50 -1.56
N ASP A 195 -8.50 -0.60 -0.87
CA ASP A 195 -9.81 -0.97 -0.31
C ASP A 195 -10.89 -1.39 -1.32
N ARG A 196 -10.55 -1.53 -2.59
CA ARG A 196 -11.48 -1.95 -3.64
C ARG A 196 -11.04 -3.25 -4.29
N ILE A 197 -12.02 -4.12 -4.56
CA ILE A 197 -11.82 -5.33 -5.36
C ILE A 197 -12.01 -4.94 -6.83
N GLY A 198 -10.99 -5.21 -7.64
CA GLY A 198 -11.06 -5.02 -9.08
C GLY A 198 -10.69 -6.28 -9.84
N THR A 199 -11.06 -6.29 -11.11
CA THR A 199 -10.57 -7.26 -12.08
C THR A 199 -9.24 -6.77 -12.63
N PHE A 200 -8.24 -7.65 -12.62
CA PHE A 200 -6.90 -7.35 -13.08
C PHE A 200 -6.51 -8.27 -14.23
N LYS A 201 -6.27 -7.68 -15.41
CA LYS A 201 -5.75 -8.39 -16.57
C LYS A 201 -4.23 -8.39 -16.52
N VAL A 202 -3.63 -9.58 -16.47
CA VAL A 202 -2.17 -9.74 -16.45
C VAL A 202 -1.60 -9.54 -17.83
N LEU A 203 -0.56 -8.73 -17.89
CA LEU A 203 0.15 -8.44 -19.14
C LEU A 203 1.59 -8.88 -19.10
N ASN A 204 2.21 -8.83 -17.93
CA ASN A 204 3.52 -9.40 -17.73
C ASN A 204 3.72 -9.77 -16.26
N THR A 205 4.64 -10.69 -16.00
CA THR A 205 5.04 -11.09 -14.66
C THR A 205 6.55 -10.93 -14.51
N ASN A 206 6.99 -10.71 -13.28
CA ASN A 206 8.41 -10.85 -12.90
C ASN A 206 8.48 -11.52 -11.52
N ARG A 207 9.69 -11.78 -11.03
CA ARG A 207 9.90 -12.48 -9.75
C ARG A 207 9.22 -11.86 -8.52
N LYS A 208 8.78 -10.59 -8.58
CA LYS A 208 8.23 -9.87 -7.42
C LYS A 208 6.80 -9.37 -7.62
N THR A 209 6.39 -9.14 -8.86
CA THR A 209 5.15 -8.41 -9.15
C THR A 209 4.53 -8.82 -10.46
N VAL A 210 3.24 -8.53 -10.56
CA VAL A 210 2.42 -8.66 -11.76
C VAL A 210 2.16 -7.27 -12.32
N ILE A 211 2.37 -7.11 -13.62
CA ILE A 211 2.10 -5.88 -14.37
C ILE A 211 0.84 -6.12 -15.19
N GLY A 212 -0.08 -5.18 -15.14
CA GLY A 212 -1.37 -5.37 -15.79
C GLY A 212 -2.25 -4.14 -15.76
N ILE A 213 -3.52 -4.38 -16.10
CA ILE A 213 -4.57 -3.37 -16.16
C ILE A 213 -5.61 -3.72 -15.12
N LEU A 214 -5.87 -2.79 -14.22
CA LEU A 214 -6.93 -2.88 -13.23
C LEU A 214 -8.18 -2.19 -13.74
N SER A 215 -9.34 -2.82 -13.53
CA SER A 215 -10.63 -2.15 -13.61
C SER A 215 -11.53 -2.59 -12.46
N TYR A 216 -12.30 -1.66 -11.91
CA TYR A 216 -13.24 -1.96 -10.82
C TYR A 216 -14.63 -2.28 -11.34
N ASP A 217 -15.08 -1.55 -12.35
CA ASP A 217 -16.45 -1.58 -12.88
C ASP A 217 -16.49 -1.55 -14.42
N GLY A 218 -15.34 -1.65 -15.08
CA GLY A 218 -15.21 -1.54 -16.54
C GLY A 218 -15.19 -0.10 -17.07
N SER A 219 -15.42 0.91 -16.22
CA SER A 219 -15.42 2.31 -16.62
C SER A 219 -14.05 2.97 -16.52
N GLU A 220 -13.13 2.38 -15.75
CA GLU A 220 -11.76 2.89 -15.59
C GLU A 220 -10.76 1.77 -15.77
N PHE A 221 -9.72 2.06 -16.54
CA PHE A 221 -8.58 1.18 -16.73
C PHE A 221 -7.33 1.87 -16.21
N ILE A 222 -6.75 1.29 -15.17
CA ILE A 222 -5.55 1.81 -14.52
C ILE A 222 -4.41 0.85 -14.79
N GLN A 223 -3.39 1.34 -15.48
CA GLN A 223 -2.17 0.58 -15.68
C GLN A 223 -1.33 0.59 -14.40
N GLY A 224 -0.92 -0.59 -13.94
CA GLY A 224 -0.23 -0.70 -12.66
C GLY A 224 0.61 -1.95 -12.51
N LYS A 225 1.33 -1.97 -11.39
CA LYS A 225 2.16 -3.07 -10.93
C LYS A 225 1.75 -3.43 -9.51
N ILE A 226 1.40 -4.68 -9.28
CA ILE A 226 0.94 -5.20 -7.98
C ILE A 226 1.84 -6.33 -7.48
N GLY A 227 1.89 -6.51 -6.16
CA GLY A 227 2.48 -7.72 -5.56
C GLY A 227 1.54 -8.92 -5.71
N TYR A 228 2.09 -10.13 -5.75
CA TYR A 228 1.31 -11.35 -5.92
C TYR A 228 0.27 -11.58 -4.82
N ALA A 229 0.53 -11.18 -3.56
CA ALA A 229 -0.44 -11.40 -2.49
C ALA A 229 -1.63 -10.42 -2.51
N LEU A 230 -1.64 -9.46 -3.44
CA LEU A 230 -2.83 -8.66 -3.73
C LEU A 230 -3.82 -9.41 -4.63
N ILE A 231 -3.45 -10.59 -5.14
CA ILE A 231 -4.35 -11.47 -5.90
C ILE A 231 -5.16 -12.33 -4.92
N LEU A 232 -6.48 -12.31 -5.11
CA LEU A 232 -7.45 -13.06 -4.31
C LEU A 232 -7.81 -14.38 -5.00
N SER A 233 -8.24 -14.34 -6.25
CA SER A 233 -8.66 -15.53 -6.99
C SER A 233 -8.31 -15.41 -8.47
N ASP A 234 -8.20 -16.56 -9.14
CA ASP A 234 -8.35 -16.60 -10.59
C ASP A 234 -9.74 -16.10 -10.98
N LEU A 235 -9.87 -15.59 -12.20
CA LEU A 235 -11.14 -15.33 -12.86
C LEU A 235 -11.14 -16.08 -14.18
N ASP A 236 -12.18 -16.87 -14.41
CA ASP A 236 -12.43 -17.42 -15.73
C ASP A 236 -12.74 -16.26 -16.69
N ILE A 237 -12.21 -16.30 -17.90
CA ILE A 237 -12.51 -15.28 -18.93
C ILE A 237 -14.01 -15.16 -19.20
N ASN A 238 -14.77 -16.25 -19.02
CA ASN A 238 -16.22 -16.27 -19.18
C ASN A 238 -16.96 -15.52 -18.06
N GLU A 239 -16.33 -15.33 -16.90
CA GLU A 239 -16.86 -14.54 -15.79
C GLU A 239 -16.51 -13.05 -15.91
N VAL A 240 -15.59 -12.70 -16.82
CA VAL A 240 -15.18 -11.31 -17.04
C VAL A 240 -16.16 -10.64 -17.99
N THR A 241 -17.10 -9.90 -17.41
CA THR A 241 -18.06 -9.06 -18.16
C THR A 241 -17.48 -7.74 -18.67
N ILE A 242 -16.21 -7.45 -18.32
CA ILE A 242 -15.51 -6.21 -18.66
C ILE A 242 -14.65 -6.41 -19.90
N THR A 243 -14.86 -5.59 -20.93
CA THR A 243 -13.98 -5.56 -22.11
C THR A 243 -12.71 -4.76 -21.81
N PHE A 244 -11.63 -5.46 -21.46
CA PHE A 244 -10.34 -4.82 -21.23
C PHE A 244 -9.66 -4.41 -22.55
N PRO A 245 -8.94 -3.27 -22.58
CA PRO A 245 -8.12 -2.92 -23.73
C PRO A 245 -7.10 -4.02 -24.05
N SER A 246 -6.83 -4.17 -25.34
CA SER A 246 -5.99 -5.24 -25.89
C SER A 246 -4.49 -5.03 -25.63
N ALA A 247 -4.06 -3.79 -25.39
CA ALA A 247 -2.65 -3.44 -25.13
C ALA A 247 -2.49 -2.28 -24.14
N LEU A 248 -1.31 -2.21 -23.50
CA LEU A 248 -0.88 -1.03 -22.72
C LEU A 248 -0.51 0.10 -23.65
N ILE A 249 -0.78 1.33 -23.22
CA ILE A 249 -0.06 2.48 -23.75
C ILE A 249 1.35 2.42 -23.19
N GLN A 250 2.33 2.15 -24.06
CA GLN A 250 3.73 2.20 -23.65
C GLN A 250 4.12 3.66 -23.49
N GLU A 251 4.71 4.03 -22.35
CA GLU A 251 5.04 5.44 -22.08
C GLU A 251 5.93 6.03 -23.19
N ASP A 252 6.84 5.22 -23.75
CA ASP A 252 7.76 5.62 -24.82
C ASP A 252 7.07 5.77 -26.18
N SER A 253 5.91 5.15 -26.38
CA SER A 253 5.08 5.34 -27.58
C SER A 253 4.27 6.63 -27.56
N ILE A 254 4.16 7.30 -26.40
CA ILE A 254 3.41 8.55 -26.26
C ILE A 254 4.21 9.70 -26.85
N LYS A 255 3.76 10.21 -28.00
CA LYS A 255 4.36 11.34 -28.70
C LYS A 255 3.46 12.57 -28.62
N LYS A 256 4.04 13.75 -28.78
CA LYS A 256 3.26 14.98 -29.00
C LYS A 256 2.36 14.77 -30.22
N GLY A 257 1.08 15.08 -30.09
CA GLY A 257 0.07 14.88 -31.12
C GLY A 257 -0.69 13.56 -31.06
N SER A 258 -0.22 12.57 -30.28
CA SER A 258 -0.96 11.32 -30.08
C SER A 258 -2.31 11.57 -29.43
N LEU A 259 -3.31 10.79 -29.82
CA LEU A 259 -4.66 10.85 -29.29
C LEU A 259 -4.90 9.70 -28.31
N PHE A 260 -5.49 10.04 -27.17
CA PHE A 260 -5.90 9.08 -26.13
C PHE A 260 -7.20 9.56 -25.51
N GLN A 261 -7.89 8.68 -24.81
CA GLN A 261 -8.98 9.09 -23.93
C GLN A 261 -8.52 9.10 -22.47
N VAL A 262 -9.18 9.94 -21.67
CA VAL A 262 -8.99 10.01 -20.23
C VAL A 262 -10.33 10.26 -19.54
N LYS A 263 -10.53 9.63 -18.39
CA LYS A 263 -11.71 9.86 -17.56
C LYS A 263 -11.38 10.86 -16.45
N HIS A 264 -12.22 11.89 -16.31
CA HIS A 264 -12.11 12.90 -15.28
C HIS A 264 -13.51 13.29 -14.81
N ASP A 265 -13.73 13.34 -13.49
CA ASP A 265 -15.04 13.64 -12.87
C ASP A 265 -16.22 12.86 -13.49
N GLY A 266 -16.01 11.56 -13.70
CA GLY A 266 -17.04 10.66 -14.23
C GLY A 266 -17.29 10.75 -15.74
N LYS A 267 -16.61 11.66 -16.46
CA LYS A 267 -16.77 11.85 -17.92
C LYS A 267 -15.51 11.45 -18.67
N PHE A 268 -15.69 10.92 -19.88
CA PHE A 268 -14.60 10.64 -20.79
C PHE A 268 -14.31 11.84 -21.69
N TYR A 269 -13.03 12.09 -21.89
CA TYR A 269 -12.54 13.14 -22.76
C TYR A 269 -11.57 12.53 -23.77
N MET A 270 -11.71 12.92 -25.04
CA MET A 270 -10.67 12.71 -26.03
C MET A 270 -9.61 13.79 -25.87
N GLY A 271 -8.35 13.38 -25.82
CA GLY A 271 -7.22 14.26 -25.57
C GLY A 271 -6.11 14.11 -26.61
N LYS A 272 -5.55 15.24 -27.02
CA LYS A 272 -4.33 15.32 -27.82
C LYS A 272 -3.15 15.68 -26.93
N VAL A 273 -2.11 14.86 -26.95
CA VAL A 273 -0.90 15.09 -26.16
C VAL A 273 -0.19 16.34 -26.64
N THR A 274 0.01 17.31 -25.74
CA THR A 274 0.74 18.55 -26.03
C THR A 274 2.18 18.48 -25.55
N SER A 275 2.44 17.79 -24.44
CA SER A 275 3.79 17.52 -23.92
C SER A 275 3.83 16.36 -22.93
N LYS A 276 5.01 15.79 -22.73
CA LYS A 276 5.31 14.73 -21.75
C LYS A 276 6.49 15.17 -20.90
N ARG A 277 6.38 15.08 -19.57
CA ARG A 277 7.47 15.33 -18.62
C ARG A 277 7.34 14.44 -17.39
N ASN A 278 8.34 13.61 -17.10
CA ASN A 278 8.43 12.77 -15.90
C ASN A 278 7.13 12.00 -15.58
N GLY A 279 6.62 11.19 -16.53
CA GLY A 279 5.39 10.41 -16.34
C GLY A 279 4.09 11.21 -16.30
N THR A 280 4.16 12.55 -16.41
CA THR A 280 2.99 13.42 -16.53
C THR A 280 2.80 13.83 -17.99
N ILE A 281 1.59 13.63 -18.49
CA ILE A 281 1.16 13.97 -19.85
C ILE A 281 0.27 15.21 -19.76
N SER A 282 0.65 16.26 -20.48
CA SER A 282 -0.22 17.41 -20.68
C SER A 282 -0.98 17.23 -21.98
N MET A 283 -2.28 17.49 -21.96
CA MET A 283 -3.17 17.26 -23.08
C MET A 283 -4.12 18.44 -23.27
N LEU A 284 -4.50 18.69 -24.52
CA LEU A 284 -5.70 19.45 -24.83
C LEU A 284 -6.83 18.43 -24.96
N VAL A 285 -7.91 18.58 -24.19
CA VAL A 285 -8.98 17.59 -24.09
C VAL A 285 -10.34 18.20 -24.40
N THR A 286 -11.26 17.39 -24.92
CA THR A 286 -12.67 17.75 -25.13
C THR A 286 -13.55 16.51 -24.96
N ASN A 287 -14.81 16.73 -24.55
CA ASN A 287 -15.84 15.69 -24.49
C ASN A 287 -17.00 15.94 -25.47
N ASN A 288 -17.02 17.08 -26.17
CA ASN A 288 -18.13 17.47 -27.03
C ASN A 288 -17.74 18.29 -28.28
N CYS A 289 -16.44 18.47 -28.57
CA CYS A 289 -15.93 19.33 -29.65
C CYS A 289 -16.23 20.83 -29.54
N GLU A 290 -16.94 21.29 -28.51
CA GLU A 290 -17.27 22.71 -28.30
C GLU A 290 -16.35 23.32 -27.25
N ASN A 291 -16.10 22.59 -26.16
CA ASN A 291 -15.30 23.03 -25.04
C ASN A 291 -13.96 22.29 -24.99
N PHE A 292 -12.89 23.04 -24.81
CA PHE A 292 -11.52 22.52 -24.74
C PHE A 292 -10.84 22.92 -23.44
N TYR A 293 -10.17 21.96 -22.82
CA TYR A 293 -9.50 22.15 -21.55
C TYR A 293 -8.05 21.68 -21.63
N LYS A 294 -7.17 22.36 -20.91
CA LYS A 294 -5.82 21.84 -20.67
C LYS A 294 -5.87 20.92 -19.46
N MET A 295 -5.46 19.67 -19.63
CA MET A 295 -5.44 18.68 -18.57
C MET A 295 -4.03 18.12 -18.39
N LYS A 296 -3.63 17.89 -17.14
CA LYS A 296 -2.41 17.16 -16.80
C LYS A 296 -2.79 15.86 -16.13
N VAL A 297 -2.35 14.76 -16.70
CA VAL A 297 -2.71 13.42 -16.25
C VAL A 297 -1.47 12.55 -16.14
N ARG A 298 -1.47 11.59 -15.22
CA ARG A 298 -0.41 10.59 -15.18
C ARG A 298 -0.58 9.65 -16.37
N PHE A 299 0.52 9.22 -16.99
CA PHE A 299 0.47 8.32 -18.15
C PHE A 299 -0.36 7.05 -17.85
N ALA A 300 -0.32 6.57 -16.61
CA ALA A 300 -1.04 5.38 -16.14
C ALA A 300 -2.58 5.49 -16.20
N LEU A 301 -3.11 6.70 -16.39
CA LEU A 301 -4.54 6.98 -16.52
C LEU A 301 -4.98 7.20 -17.97
N LEU A 302 -4.03 7.19 -18.92
CA LEU A 302 -4.39 7.24 -20.34
C LEU A 302 -4.99 5.91 -20.77
N GLN A 303 -5.94 5.99 -21.69
CA GLN A 303 -6.58 4.85 -22.31
C GLN A 303 -6.56 5.01 -23.84
N PRO A 304 -6.46 3.92 -24.62
CA PRO A 304 -6.72 3.98 -26.05
C PRO A 304 -8.10 4.58 -26.31
N LEU A 305 -8.30 5.20 -27.47
CA LEU A 305 -9.63 5.69 -27.85
C LEU A 305 -10.63 4.53 -27.83
N GLY A 306 -11.69 4.71 -27.06
CA GLY A 306 -12.74 3.74 -26.83
C GLY A 306 -14.08 4.21 -27.41
N GLU A 307 -15.08 3.35 -27.26
CA GLU A 307 -16.45 3.61 -27.69
C GLU A 307 -17.03 4.89 -27.08
N GLU A 308 -16.58 5.26 -25.88
CA GLU A 308 -17.06 6.45 -25.15
C GLU A 308 -16.62 7.76 -25.79
N THR A 309 -15.56 7.75 -26.60
CA THR A 309 -15.04 8.95 -27.28
C THR A 309 -15.11 8.86 -28.80
N LYS A 310 -15.56 7.73 -29.36
CA LYS A 310 -15.67 7.51 -30.82
C LYS A 310 -16.53 8.55 -31.53
N HIS A 311 -17.48 9.15 -30.82
CA HIS A 311 -18.41 10.15 -31.34
C HIS A 311 -17.78 11.55 -31.45
N ILE A 312 -16.60 11.75 -30.86
CA ILE A 312 -15.87 13.02 -30.89
C ILE A 312 -14.93 13.00 -32.09
N ASN A 313 -15.09 13.97 -33.00
CA ASN A 313 -14.23 14.05 -34.18
C ASN A 313 -12.78 14.40 -33.78
N PRO A 314 -11.77 13.56 -34.10
CA PRO A 314 -10.35 13.84 -33.85
C PRO A 314 -9.87 15.21 -34.31
N ASP A 315 -10.43 15.72 -35.42
CA ASP A 315 -10.07 17.01 -36.00
C ASP A 315 -10.50 18.20 -35.12
N CYS A 316 -11.40 18.00 -34.15
CA CYS A 316 -11.74 19.06 -33.21
C CYS A 316 -10.52 19.53 -32.40
N LEU A 317 -9.59 18.62 -32.10
CA LEU A 317 -8.38 18.91 -31.32
C LEU A 317 -7.27 19.63 -32.10
N SER A 318 -7.43 19.81 -33.42
CA SER A 318 -6.49 20.59 -34.25
C SER A 318 -6.91 22.06 -34.41
N ARG A 319 -8.16 22.41 -34.05
CA ARG A 319 -8.75 23.75 -34.25
C ARG A 319 -8.28 24.82 -33.27
N PHE A 320 -7.58 24.44 -32.20
CA PHE A 320 -7.02 25.34 -31.20
C PHE A 320 -5.55 24.92 -30.92
N ASN A 321 -4.64 25.26 -31.85
CA ASN A 321 -3.18 25.24 -31.61
C ASN A 321 -2.71 26.56 -31.02
#